data_AF-A0A1Q7KQ71-F1
#
_entry.id   AF-A0A1Q7KQ71-F1
#
_cell.length_a   1.000
_cell.length_b   1.000
_cell.length_c   1.000
_cell.angle_alpha   90.00
_cell.angle_beta   90.00
_cell.angle_gamma   90.00
#
_symmetry.space_group_name_H-M   'P 1'
#
loop_
_entity.id
_entity.type
_entity.pdbx_description
1 polymer ?
#
loop_
_entity_poly.entity_id
_entity_poly.type
_entity_poly.pdbx_seq_one_letter_code
_entity_poly.pdbx_strand_id
1 'polypeptide(L)'
;MAAGVVIAGIGLLGIEAQAGILIKRPLQPTGVDADARGHTIVVINHNGGRGRLMVRGANLAPASTFSIVLGGIRIGRLVTGVRGNGHARFSTRPGRREQTLGTDPRGKHLEIADDQGEDVLDDDIPDDSVQPDEKACCLPDDGGEECEDRTADDCQAEGGKVADVSSCMPNPCATAPGGDEEVGCCIVRNDEVECEQTTIGECAAESGTKVDSCNPNPCAPSSPGVVRCCLPDASGGGSGSGRGGSGSGSGSGETENEMECEQLTADHCMALHGTSMDAGSCDPNPCPASP
;
A
#
# COMPACT_ATOMS: atom_id res chain seq x y z
N MET A 1 22.84 62.19 -44.44
CA MET A 1 21.84 61.21 -44.88
C MET A 1 22.17 59.87 -44.23
N ALA A 2 21.14 59.26 -43.65
CA ALA A 2 20.97 57.87 -43.22
C ALA A 2 22.04 57.21 -42.32
N ALA A 3 21.62 56.98 -41.08
CA ALA A 3 22.18 56.07 -40.09
C ALA A 3 22.00 54.59 -40.50
N GLY A 4 22.89 53.73 -40.00
CA GLY A 4 22.71 52.29 -39.99
C GLY A 4 23.37 51.71 -38.75
N VAL A 5 22.61 51.59 -37.66
CA VAL A 5 23.04 50.86 -36.45
C VAL A 5 22.45 49.46 -36.54
N VAL A 6 23.31 48.46 -36.68
CA VAL A 6 22.96 47.04 -36.60
C VAL A 6 22.89 46.68 -35.11
N ILE A 7 21.68 46.46 -34.60
CA ILE A 7 21.48 45.91 -33.27
C ILE A 7 21.58 44.39 -33.41
N ALA A 8 22.70 43.82 -32.95
CA ALA A 8 22.84 42.39 -32.78
C ALA A 8 21.98 41.96 -31.58
N GLY A 9 20.97 41.12 -31.85
CA GLY A 9 20.10 40.56 -30.83
C GLY A 9 20.88 39.65 -29.88
N ILE A 10 20.85 39.99 -28.60
CA ILE A 10 21.30 39.10 -27.53
C ILE A 10 20.12 38.17 -27.25
N GLY A 11 20.21 36.93 -27.75
CA GLY A 11 19.32 35.86 -27.34
C GLY A 11 19.60 35.47 -25.89
N LEU A 12 18.69 35.82 -24.99
CA LEU A 12 18.63 35.25 -23.65
C LEU A 12 18.05 33.84 -23.81
N LEU A 13 18.91 32.82 -23.81
CA LEU A 13 18.48 31.47 -23.47
C LEU A 13 18.16 31.50 -21.97
N GLY A 14 16.88 31.65 -21.65
CA GLY A 14 16.38 31.38 -20.31
C GLY A 14 16.56 29.89 -20.05
N ILE A 15 17.61 29.53 -19.30
CA ILE A 15 17.61 28.26 -18.60
C ILE A 15 16.61 28.48 -17.46
N GLU A 16 15.35 28.13 -17.68
CA GLU A 16 14.39 28.00 -16.60
C GLU A 16 14.85 26.82 -15.74
N ALA A 17 15.71 27.11 -14.77
CA ALA A 17 15.87 26.24 -13.63
C ALA A 17 14.52 26.25 -12.90
N GLN A 18 13.65 25.30 -13.24
CA GLN A 18 12.39 25.07 -12.54
C GLN A 18 12.75 24.64 -11.11
N ALA A 19 12.79 25.62 -10.22
CA ALA A 19 13.13 25.44 -8.82
C ALA A 19 12.00 24.64 -8.15
N GLY A 20 12.34 23.52 -7.51
CA GLY A 20 11.37 22.67 -6.82
C GLY A 20 10.45 23.43 -5.85
N ILE A 21 9.22 22.93 -5.69
CA ILE A 21 8.19 23.51 -4.81
C ILE A 21 8.52 23.24 -3.34
N LEU A 22 8.37 24.28 -2.50
CA LEU A 22 8.39 24.20 -1.04
C LEU A 22 7.09 24.76 -0.47
N ILE A 23 6.24 23.88 0.06
CA ILE A 23 4.99 24.26 0.74
C ILE A 23 5.19 24.10 2.24
N LYS A 24 4.87 25.15 3.01
CA LYS A 24 4.86 25.10 4.48
C LYS A 24 3.52 25.59 4.99
N ARG A 25 2.83 24.73 5.75
CA ARG A 25 1.46 24.98 6.19
C ARG A 25 1.29 24.64 7.67
N PRO A 26 0.58 25.46 8.46
CA PRO A 26 0.11 25.04 9.78
C PRO A 26 -1.03 24.04 9.64
N LEU A 27 -1.04 23.01 10.49
CA LEU A 27 -2.20 22.11 10.59
C LEU A 27 -3.21 22.67 11.58
N GLN A 28 -4.48 22.54 11.27
CA GLN A 28 -5.59 23.02 12.09
C GLN A 28 -6.04 21.94 13.07
N PRO A 29 -6.38 22.28 14.31
CA PRO A 29 -7.05 21.35 15.22
C PRO A 29 -8.50 21.13 14.79
N THR A 30 -8.92 19.87 14.77
CA THR A 30 -10.29 19.45 14.43
C THR A 30 -11.26 19.59 15.61
N GLY A 31 -10.73 19.73 16.83
CA GLY A 31 -11.48 19.80 18.09
C GLY A 31 -11.38 18.55 18.97
N VAL A 32 -10.81 17.45 18.48
CA VAL A 32 -10.51 16.24 19.29
C VAL A 32 -9.49 16.56 20.39
N ASP A 33 -8.44 17.30 20.04
CA ASP A 33 -7.49 17.89 20.97
C ASP A 33 -7.33 19.38 20.66
N ALA A 34 -7.92 20.23 21.49
CA ALA A 34 -7.95 21.67 21.27
C ALA A 34 -6.57 22.34 21.45
N ASP A 35 -5.64 21.70 22.16
CA ASP A 35 -4.31 22.25 22.44
C ASP A 35 -3.25 21.76 21.44
N ALA A 36 -3.60 20.75 20.63
CA ALA A 36 -2.77 20.20 19.58
C ALA A 36 -2.36 21.28 18.57
N ARG A 37 -1.12 21.19 18.10
CA ARG A 37 -0.58 22.08 17.06
C ARG A 37 0.25 21.28 16.10
N GLY A 38 0.17 21.62 14.82
CA GLY A 38 1.01 20.99 13.83
C GLY A 38 1.46 21.92 12.73
N HIS A 39 2.44 21.44 11.98
CA HIS A 39 2.75 21.98 10.67
C HIS A 39 3.26 20.88 9.76
N THR A 40 3.01 21.07 8.48
CA THR A 40 3.52 20.23 7.41
C THR A 40 4.49 21.03 6.54
N ILE A 41 5.51 20.35 6.02
CA ILE A 41 6.47 20.86 5.06
C ILE A 41 6.55 19.86 3.91
N VAL A 42 6.24 20.30 2.70
CA VAL A 42 6.35 19.52 1.46
C VAL A 42 7.47 20.09 0.62
N VAL A 43 8.35 19.22 0.13
CA VAL A 43 9.40 19.57 -0.84
C VAL A 43 9.24 18.67 -2.04
N ILE A 44 9.08 19.24 -3.23
CA ILE A 44 8.88 18.52 -4.48
C ILE A 44 9.93 18.97 -5.48
N ASN A 45 10.63 18.01 -6.08
CA ASN A 45 11.46 18.26 -7.24
C ASN A 45 10.68 17.80 -8.48
N HIS A 46 10.41 18.74 -9.39
CA HIS A 46 9.67 18.47 -10.63
C HIS A 46 10.35 17.40 -11.49
N ASN A 47 11.68 17.33 -11.43
CA ASN A 47 12.44 16.40 -12.25
C ASN A 47 12.77 15.12 -11.45
N GLY A 48 12.28 13.99 -11.95
CA GLY A 48 12.64 12.65 -11.45
C GLY A 48 11.86 12.15 -10.23
N GLY A 49 10.69 12.74 -9.95
CA GLY A 49 9.72 12.20 -9.00
C GLY A 49 10.18 12.10 -7.55
N ARG A 50 11.03 13.05 -7.14
CA ARG A 50 11.52 13.11 -5.77
C ARG A 50 10.67 14.08 -4.98
N GLY A 51 10.14 13.61 -3.87
CA GLY A 51 9.55 14.51 -2.89
C GLY A 51 9.65 14.01 -1.48
N ARG A 52 9.45 14.95 -0.57
CA ARG A 52 9.50 14.75 0.87
C ARG A 52 8.31 15.46 1.50
N LEU A 53 7.73 14.80 2.49
CA LEU A 53 6.71 15.36 3.37
C LEU A 53 7.22 15.23 4.80
N MET A 54 7.25 16.32 5.55
CA MET A 54 7.56 16.33 6.96
C MET A 54 6.35 16.82 7.75
N VAL A 55 5.88 15.99 8.66
CA VAL A 55 4.79 16.33 9.58
C VAL A 55 5.37 16.50 10.97
N ARG A 56 5.02 17.60 11.64
CA ARG A 56 5.43 17.89 13.01
C ARG A 56 4.19 18.18 13.84
N GLY A 57 4.11 17.49 14.98
CA GLY A 57 3.08 17.70 15.99
C GLY A 57 3.68 18.17 17.32
N ALA A 58 2.95 19.03 18.00
CA ALA A 58 3.23 19.52 19.33
C ALA A 58 1.95 19.54 20.16
N ASN A 59 2.07 19.36 21.48
CA ASN A 59 0.94 19.26 22.41
C ASN A 59 -0.08 18.18 22.05
N LEU A 60 0.32 17.16 21.29
CA LEU A 60 -0.50 15.98 21.07
C LEU A 60 -0.52 15.09 22.32
N ALA A 61 -1.40 14.08 22.34
CA ALA A 61 -1.38 13.05 23.37
C ALA A 61 0.07 12.50 23.57
N PRO A 62 0.60 12.50 24.80
CA PRO A 62 1.98 12.14 25.07
C PRO A 62 2.20 10.63 24.93
N ALA A 63 3.42 10.23 24.55
CA ALA A 63 3.83 8.83 24.40
C ALA A 63 2.86 7.98 23.54
N SER A 64 2.28 8.60 22.52
CA SER A 64 1.21 8.03 21.69
C SER A 64 1.67 7.88 20.24
N THR A 65 0.95 7.06 19.48
CA THR A 65 1.19 6.86 18.04
C THR A 65 -0.01 7.33 17.26
N PHE A 66 0.24 8.21 16.30
CA PHE A 66 -0.75 8.77 15.39
C PHE A 66 -0.55 8.20 14.00
N SER A 67 -1.65 8.02 13.28
CA SER A 67 -1.66 7.70 11.85
C SER A 67 -1.53 8.97 11.04
N ILE A 68 -0.71 8.94 10.00
CA ILE A 68 -0.64 10.01 9.01
C ILE A 68 -1.39 9.53 7.77
N VAL A 69 -2.45 10.24 7.41
CA VAL A 69 -3.33 9.92 6.29
C VAL A 69 -3.27 11.05 5.27
N LEU A 70 -3.16 10.70 4.00
CA LEU A 70 -2.99 11.65 2.92
C LEU A 70 -3.93 11.26 1.77
N GLY A 71 -4.93 12.11 1.51
CA GLY A 71 -5.99 11.83 0.55
C GLY A 71 -6.74 10.53 0.86
N GLY A 72 -6.99 10.24 2.15
CA GLY A 72 -7.66 9.01 2.61
C GLY A 72 -6.77 7.76 2.70
N ILE A 73 -5.49 7.84 2.33
CA ILE A 73 -4.55 6.71 2.39
C ILE A 73 -3.61 6.87 3.57
N ARG A 74 -3.50 5.86 4.44
CA ARG A 74 -2.53 5.85 5.53
C ARG A 74 -1.11 5.65 4.99
N ILE A 75 -0.30 6.70 5.03
CA ILE A 75 1.10 6.68 4.53
C ILE A 75 2.12 6.33 5.62
N GLY A 76 1.74 6.42 6.90
CA GLY A 76 2.57 5.94 7.99
C GLY A 76 2.17 6.49 9.35
N ARG A 77 3.17 6.76 10.20
CA ARG A 77 2.96 7.04 11.63
C ARG A 77 3.79 8.21 12.15
N LEU A 78 3.26 8.92 13.13
CA LEU A 78 3.98 9.89 13.96
C LEU A 78 3.94 9.41 15.41
N VAL A 79 5.11 9.32 16.04
CA VAL A 79 5.21 8.93 17.47
C VAL A 79 5.58 10.16 18.28
N THR A 80 4.85 10.39 19.37
CA THR A 80 5.13 11.50 20.29
C THR A 80 5.96 11.05 21.47
N GLY A 81 6.81 11.94 21.98
CA GLY A 81 7.49 11.75 23.26
C GLY A 81 6.58 12.03 24.46
N VAL A 82 7.12 11.94 25.66
CA VAL A 82 6.42 12.19 26.94
C VAL A 82 5.84 13.61 27.08
N ARG A 83 6.22 14.54 26.20
CA ARG A 83 5.73 15.92 26.15
C ARG A 83 4.75 16.18 25.00
N GLY A 84 4.27 15.14 24.31
CA GLY A 84 3.34 15.32 23.18
C GLY A 84 3.97 15.89 21.90
N ASN A 85 5.30 15.92 21.81
CA ASN A 85 6.01 16.41 20.63
C ASN A 85 6.48 15.22 19.79
N GLY A 86 6.27 15.30 18.47
CA GLY A 86 6.66 14.24 17.54
C GLY A 86 6.87 14.79 16.13
N HIS A 87 7.57 14.01 15.31
CA HIS A 87 7.66 14.30 13.88
C HIS A 87 7.78 13.01 13.06
N ALA A 88 7.21 13.05 11.86
CA ALA A 88 7.32 12.01 10.87
C ALA A 88 7.93 12.60 9.59
N ARG A 89 8.76 11.81 8.91
CA ARG A 89 9.38 12.18 7.64
C ARG A 89 9.03 11.11 6.63
N PHE A 90 8.56 11.56 5.48
CA PHE A 90 8.18 10.72 4.36
C PHE A 90 9.00 11.13 3.14
N SER A 91 9.40 10.17 2.33
CA SER A 91 10.17 10.39 1.12
C SER A 91 9.75 9.38 0.05
N THR A 92 9.77 9.78 -1.22
CA THR A 92 9.62 8.83 -2.33
C THR A 92 10.81 7.86 -2.43
N ARG A 93 11.96 8.23 -1.84
CA ARG A 93 13.14 7.38 -1.68
C ARG A 93 13.53 7.39 -0.19
N PRO A 94 12.87 6.58 0.65
CA PRO A 94 13.04 6.66 2.09
C PRO A 94 14.44 6.22 2.54
N GLY A 95 15.11 7.07 3.33
CA GLY A 95 16.27 6.64 4.11
C GLY A 95 15.87 5.85 5.37
N ARG A 96 16.87 5.40 6.16
CA ARG A 96 16.65 4.59 7.39
C ARG A 96 15.73 5.21 8.46
N ARG A 97 15.49 6.52 8.42
CA ARG A 97 14.67 7.27 9.40
C ARG A 97 13.44 7.92 8.77
N GLU A 98 13.12 7.51 7.54
CA GLU A 98 12.04 8.06 6.75
C GLU A 98 11.09 6.93 6.37
N GLN A 99 9.82 7.25 6.33
CA GLN A 99 8.76 6.38 5.85
C GLN A 99 8.53 6.63 4.35
N THR A 100 7.89 5.69 3.68
CA THR A 100 7.56 5.82 2.26
C THR A 100 6.43 6.86 2.10
N LEU A 101 6.62 7.83 1.21
CA LEU A 101 5.56 8.80 0.89
C LEU A 101 4.49 8.18 -0.04
N GLY A 102 4.92 7.41 -1.04
CA GLY A 102 4.06 6.55 -1.86
C GLY A 102 3.07 7.26 -2.79
N THR A 103 2.81 8.55 -2.61
CA THR A 103 1.85 9.33 -3.41
C THR A 103 2.24 10.80 -3.46
N ASP A 104 1.80 11.55 -4.48
CA ASP A 104 1.99 13.00 -4.54
C ASP A 104 1.14 13.71 -3.46
N PRO A 105 1.71 14.47 -2.53
CA PRO A 105 0.95 15.23 -1.55
C PRO A 105 0.19 16.45 -2.09
N ARG A 106 0.46 16.94 -3.30
CA ARG A 106 -0.24 18.11 -3.85
C ARG A 106 -1.74 17.86 -4.01
N GLY A 107 -2.54 18.88 -3.70
CA GLY A 107 -3.99 18.84 -3.80
C GLY A 107 -4.67 17.83 -2.86
N LYS A 108 -3.94 17.21 -1.94
CA LYS A 108 -4.48 16.21 -1.01
C LYS A 108 -4.75 16.80 0.37
N HIS A 109 -5.79 16.30 0.99
CA HIS A 109 -6.07 16.52 2.40
C HIS A 109 -5.12 15.68 3.26
N LEU A 110 -4.48 16.29 4.26
CA LEU A 110 -3.55 15.65 5.17
C LEU A 110 -4.15 15.60 6.57
N GLU A 111 -4.24 14.41 7.15
CA GLU A 111 -4.78 14.18 8.49
C GLU A 111 -3.73 13.53 9.41
N ILE A 112 -3.79 13.89 10.68
CA ILE A 112 -3.11 13.22 11.79
C ILE A 112 -4.19 12.62 12.68
N ALA A 113 -4.45 11.33 12.51
CA ALA A 113 -5.45 10.61 13.28
C ALA A 113 -4.85 9.92 14.50
N ASP A 114 -5.61 9.83 15.59
CA ASP A 114 -5.21 9.08 16.80
C ASP A 114 -5.34 7.55 16.63
N ASP A 115 -5.30 6.81 17.73
CA ASP A 115 -5.45 5.35 17.74
C ASP A 115 -6.91 4.88 17.63
N GLN A 116 -7.86 5.79 17.83
CA GLN A 116 -9.29 5.57 17.60
C GLN A 116 -9.68 5.87 16.14
N GLY A 117 -8.78 6.49 15.38
CA GLY A 117 -9.00 6.91 13.99
C GLY A 117 -9.70 8.26 13.90
N GLU A 118 -9.74 9.03 14.98
CA GLU A 118 -10.28 10.39 14.97
C GLU A 118 -9.17 11.36 14.54
N ASP A 119 -9.49 12.23 13.58
CA ASP A 119 -8.54 13.23 13.09
C ASP A 119 -8.31 14.28 14.17
N VAL A 120 -7.07 14.50 14.58
CA VAL A 120 -6.68 15.46 15.61
C VAL A 120 -6.21 16.78 14.99
N LEU A 121 -5.46 16.65 13.90
CA LEU A 121 -4.96 17.78 13.12
C LEU A 121 -5.19 17.50 11.64
N ASP A 122 -5.63 18.50 10.89
CA ASP A 122 -5.85 18.38 9.45
C ASP A 122 -5.40 19.63 8.70
N ASP A 123 -5.18 19.49 7.39
CA ASP A 123 -5.05 20.62 6.47
C ASP A 123 -5.10 20.18 5.01
N ASP A 124 -5.56 21.07 4.12
CA ASP A 124 -5.43 20.88 2.68
C ASP A 124 -4.06 21.34 2.17
N ILE A 125 -3.35 20.45 1.49
CA ILE A 125 -2.12 20.81 0.79
C ILE A 125 -2.50 21.41 -0.56
N PRO A 126 -2.10 22.66 -0.86
CA PRO A 126 -2.44 23.30 -2.13
C PRO A 126 -1.84 22.51 -3.31
N ASP A 127 -2.56 22.53 -4.42
CA ASP A 127 -2.03 22.10 -5.70
C ASP A 127 -1.38 23.30 -6.39
N ASP A 128 -0.09 23.52 -6.10
CA ASP A 128 0.70 24.60 -6.72
C ASP A 128 1.24 24.17 -8.11
N SER A 129 0.62 23.19 -8.78
CA SER A 129 0.87 22.94 -10.21
C SER A 129 0.63 24.24 -10.98
N VAL A 130 1.61 24.68 -11.77
CA VAL A 130 1.52 25.95 -12.50
C VAL A 130 0.42 25.86 -13.57
N GLN A 131 0.03 24.64 -13.98
CA GLN A 131 -1.07 24.38 -14.90
C GLN A 131 -1.95 23.21 -14.43
N PRO A 132 -3.29 23.38 -14.34
CA PRO A 132 -4.22 22.38 -13.79
C PRO A 132 -4.39 21.11 -14.66
N ASP A 133 -3.80 21.09 -15.85
CA ASP A 133 -3.82 20.00 -16.82
C ASP A 133 -2.47 19.28 -16.96
N GLU A 134 -1.50 19.57 -16.08
CA GLU A 134 -0.25 18.84 -15.99
C GLU A 134 -0.49 17.34 -15.69
N LYS A 135 0.30 16.50 -16.36
CA LYS A 135 0.37 15.04 -16.24
C LYS A 135 1.83 14.62 -16.12
N ALA A 136 2.06 13.41 -15.65
CA ALA A 136 3.38 12.81 -15.76
C ALA A 136 3.74 12.61 -17.24
N CYS A 137 4.84 13.23 -17.69
CA CYS A 137 5.40 13.03 -19.00
C CYS A 137 6.71 12.25 -18.93
N CYS A 138 6.79 11.13 -19.63
CA CYS A 138 8.00 10.32 -19.78
C CYS A 138 8.77 10.75 -21.02
N LEU A 139 9.84 11.51 -20.83
CA LEU A 139 10.70 12.00 -21.90
C LEU A 139 11.89 11.06 -22.09
N PRO A 140 12.25 10.71 -23.34
CA PRO A 140 13.47 9.95 -23.59
C PRO A 140 14.70 10.82 -23.29
N ASP A 141 15.63 10.31 -22.48
CA ASP A 141 16.94 10.91 -22.24
C ASP A 141 18.07 9.89 -22.48
N ASP A 142 19.31 10.38 -22.66
CA ASP A 142 20.51 9.58 -22.93
C ASP A 142 20.79 8.53 -21.82
N GLY A 143 20.18 8.67 -20.63
CA GLY A 143 20.28 7.76 -19.49
C GLY A 143 19.04 6.89 -19.21
N GLY A 144 17.97 7.00 -20.01
CA GLY A 144 16.67 6.35 -19.76
C GLY A 144 15.51 7.33 -19.83
N GLU A 145 14.29 6.90 -19.51
CA GLU A 145 13.13 7.79 -19.48
C GLU A 145 13.19 8.71 -18.24
N GLU A 146 13.20 10.03 -18.45
CA GLU A 146 13.03 11.03 -17.39
C GLU A 146 11.55 11.38 -17.23
N CYS A 147 11.13 11.74 -16.01
CA CYS A 147 9.77 12.19 -15.75
C CYS A 147 9.73 13.67 -15.40
N GLU A 148 8.87 14.39 -16.11
CA GLU A 148 8.53 15.80 -15.87
C GLU A 148 7.00 16.01 -15.81
N ASP A 149 6.51 16.85 -14.91
CA ASP A 149 5.10 17.25 -14.87
C ASP A 149 4.85 18.27 -16.01
N ARG A 150 4.08 17.90 -17.03
CA ARG A 150 3.82 18.74 -18.21
C ARG A 150 2.41 18.54 -18.76
N THR A 151 1.92 19.49 -19.55
CA THR A 151 0.66 19.29 -20.29
C THR A 151 0.82 18.12 -21.27
N ALA A 152 -0.30 17.47 -21.63
CA ALA A 152 -0.28 16.34 -22.55
C ALA A 152 0.24 16.73 -23.95
N ASP A 153 -0.09 17.95 -24.40
CA ASP A 153 0.32 18.47 -25.70
C ASP A 153 1.83 18.76 -25.72
N ASP A 154 2.36 19.41 -24.67
CA ASP A 154 3.80 19.69 -24.57
C ASP A 154 4.62 18.40 -24.48
N CYS A 155 4.11 17.40 -23.75
CA CYS A 155 4.75 16.10 -23.64
C CYS A 155 4.91 15.42 -25.01
N GLN A 156 3.84 15.40 -25.82
CA GLN A 156 3.88 14.81 -27.15
C GLN A 156 4.76 15.62 -28.12
N ALA A 157 4.76 16.95 -28.01
CA ALA A 157 5.57 17.83 -28.83
C ALA A 157 7.09 17.59 -28.62
N GLU A 158 7.50 17.24 -27.41
CA GLU A 158 8.89 16.87 -27.09
C GLU A 158 9.21 15.38 -27.33
N GLY A 159 8.26 14.62 -27.90
CA GLY A 159 8.44 13.20 -28.21
C GLY A 159 8.34 12.27 -27.00
N GLY A 160 7.78 12.77 -25.89
CA GLY A 160 7.51 11.99 -24.70
C GLY A 160 6.20 11.19 -24.75
N LYS A 161 6.04 10.31 -23.76
CA LYS A 161 4.83 9.52 -23.52
C LYS A 161 4.11 10.06 -22.29
N VAL A 162 2.85 10.46 -22.44
CA VAL A 162 1.99 10.83 -21.31
C VAL A 162 1.65 9.58 -20.51
N ALA A 163 1.89 9.58 -19.21
CA ALA A 163 1.49 8.51 -18.31
C ALA A 163 0.05 8.73 -17.81
N ASP A 164 -0.62 7.66 -17.42
CA ASP A 164 -2.01 7.69 -16.94
C ASP A 164 -2.17 8.25 -15.50
N VAL A 165 -1.11 8.83 -14.94
CA VAL A 165 -1.09 9.46 -13.61
C VAL A 165 -0.90 10.97 -13.72
N SER A 166 -1.43 11.69 -12.73
CA SER A 166 -1.44 13.16 -12.73
C SER A 166 -0.08 13.79 -12.44
N SER A 167 0.88 13.05 -11.88
CA SER A 167 2.20 13.60 -11.57
C SER A 167 3.30 12.55 -11.61
N CYS A 168 4.52 13.02 -11.89
CA CYS A 168 5.79 12.33 -11.72
C CYS A 168 6.12 11.91 -10.29
N MET A 169 5.24 12.07 -9.30
CA MET A 169 5.49 11.68 -7.93
C MET A 169 4.51 10.61 -7.39
N PRO A 170 4.98 9.39 -7.08
CA PRO A 170 6.32 8.84 -7.37
C PRO A 170 6.58 8.72 -8.87
N ASN A 171 7.85 8.63 -9.30
CA ASN A 171 8.21 8.58 -10.72
C ASN A 171 7.55 7.38 -11.43
N PRO A 172 6.57 7.59 -12.34
CA PRO A 172 5.91 6.53 -13.11
C PRO A 172 6.69 6.12 -14.37
N CYS A 173 7.66 6.94 -14.81
CA CYS A 173 8.46 6.72 -16.01
C CYS A 173 9.75 5.96 -15.72
N ALA A 174 10.15 5.86 -14.45
CA ALA A 174 11.15 4.90 -14.10
C ALA A 174 10.58 3.51 -14.39
N THR A 175 11.24 2.72 -15.24
CA THR A 175 11.24 1.27 -15.08
C THR A 175 11.57 1.03 -13.62
N ALA A 176 10.58 0.62 -12.81
CA ALA A 176 10.70 0.59 -11.37
C ALA A 176 12.02 -0.12 -11.01
N PRO A 177 12.78 0.30 -9.97
CA PRO A 177 13.97 -0.43 -9.52
C PRO A 177 13.70 -1.85 -8.97
N GLY A 178 12.52 -2.41 -9.23
CA GLY A 178 12.13 -3.81 -9.03
C GLY A 178 11.35 -4.36 -10.22
N GLY A 179 11.50 -3.76 -11.41
CA GLY A 179 10.88 -4.19 -12.67
C GLY A 179 11.42 -5.52 -13.18
N ASP A 180 12.47 -6.06 -12.56
CA ASP A 180 13.02 -7.38 -12.86
C ASP A 180 12.76 -8.37 -11.71
N GLU A 181 12.15 -7.93 -10.61
CA GLU A 181 11.79 -8.83 -9.52
C GLU A 181 10.52 -9.60 -9.90
N GLU A 182 10.65 -10.91 -10.06
CA GLU A 182 9.52 -11.81 -10.27
C GLU A 182 8.60 -11.75 -9.04
N VAL A 183 7.42 -11.18 -9.23
CA VAL A 183 6.32 -11.17 -8.25
C VAL A 183 5.21 -12.10 -8.74
N GLY A 184 4.36 -12.56 -7.84
CA GLY A 184 3.12 -13.20 -8.27
C GLY A 184 2.12 -12.12 -8.71
N CYS A 185 1.34 -12.40 -9.75
CA CYS A 185 0.31 -11.52 -10.25
C CYS A 185 -0.99 -12.27 -10.52
N CYS A 186 -2.08 -11.82 -9.91
CA CYS A 186 -3.42 -12.31 -10.16
C CYS A 186 -4.04 -11.60 -11.36
N ILE A 187 -4.24 -12.29 -12.47
CA ILE A 187 -4.79 -11.72 -13.71
C ILE A 187 -6.08 -12.45 -14.04
N VAL A 188 -7.11 -11.70 -14.45
CA VAL A 188 -8.37 -12.27 -14.93
C VAL A 188 -8.27 -12.50 -16.43
N ARG A 189 -8.29 -13.75 -16.87
CA ARG A 189 -8.33 -14.12 -18.29
C ARG A 189 -9.52 -15.05 -18.55
N ASN A 190 -10.37 -14.69 -19.50
CA ASN A 190 -11.56 -15.48 -19.87
C ASN A 190 -12.47 -15.88 -18.69
N ASP A 191 -12.73 -14.94 -17.76
CA ASP A 191 -13.53 -15.12 -16.55
C ASP A 191 -12.92 -16.07 -15.48
N GLU A 192 -11.65 -16.47 -15.63
CA GLU A 192 -10.89 -17.23 -14.65
C GLU A 192 -9.76 -16.36 -14.06
N VAL A 193 -9.48 -16.52 -12.76
CA VAL A 193 -8.39 -15.80 -12.08
C VAL A 193 -7.18 -16.72 -11.99
N GLU A 194 -6.10 -16.35 -12.70
CA GLU A 194 -4.85 -17.09 -12.75
C GLU A 194 -3.73 -16.34 -12.02
N CYS A 195 -2.77 -17.07 -11.44
CA CYS A 195 -1.56 -16.47 -10.85
C CYS A 195 -0.36 -16.73 -11.76
N GLU A 196 0.25 -15.66 -12.25
CA GLU A 196 1.48 -15.73 -13.05
C GLU A 196 2.65 -15.08 -12.30
N GLN A 197 3.82 -15.70 -12.35
CA GLN A 197 5.07 -15.06 -11.90
C GLN A 197 5.52 -14.12 -13.01
N THR A 198 5.45 -12.82 -12.76
CA THR A 198 5.74 -11.78 -13.74
C THR A 198 6.34 -10.57 -13.03
N THR A 199 6.77 -9.57 -13.78
CA THR A 199 7.28 -8.34 -13.20
C THR A 199 6.13 -7.47 -12.68
N ILE A 200 6.42 -6.57 -11.73
CA ILE A 200 5.41 -5.63 -11.21
C ILE A 200 4.83 -4.77 -12.35
N GLY A 201 5.67 -4.41 -13.33
CA GLY A 201 5.26 -3.61 -14.49
C GLY A 201 4.31 -4.36 -15.43
N GLU A 202 4.62 -5.60 -15.77
CA GLU A 202 3.77 -6.46 -16.60
C GLU A 202 2.45 -6.81 -15.89
N CYS A 203 2.50 -7.10 -14.58
CA CYS A 203 1.32 -7.32 -13.77
C CYS A 203 0.33 -6.14 -13.83
N ALA A 204 0.85 -4.91 -13.71
CA ALA A 204 0.03 -3.71 -13.81
C ALA A 204 -0.50 -3.48 -15.23
N ALA A 205 0.30 -3.77 -16.26
CA ALA A 205 -0.10 -3.63 -17.66
C ALA A 205 -1.28 -4.56 -18.03
N GLU A 206 -1.36 -5.74 -17.42
CA GLU A 206 -2.48 -6.68 -17.60
C GLU A 206 -3.65 -6.45 -16.63
N SER A 207 -3.69 -5.31 -15.92
CA SER A 207 -4.70 -5.01 -14.89
C SER A 207 -4.75 -6.05 -13.76
N GLY A 208 -3.62 -6.70 -13.49
CA GLY A 208 -3.49 -7.72 -12.46
C GLY A 208 -3.24 -7.15 -11.06
N THR A 209 -3.47 -7.99 -10.05
CA THR A 209 -3.22 -7.68 -8.64
C THR A 209 -1.94 -8.35 -8.14
N LYS A 210 -0.99 -7.56 -7.63
CA LYS A 210 0.28 -8.07 -7.09
C LYS A 210 0.05 -8.92 -5.83
N VAL A 211 0.73 -10.06 -5.76
CA VAL A 211 0.88 -10.95 -4.61
C VAL A 211 2.34 -11.35 -4.40
N ASP A 212 2.66 -11.87 -3.21
CA ASP A 212 4.06 -12.17 -2.86
C ASP A 212 4.62 -13.44 -3.53
N SER A 213 3.78 -14.44 -3.84
CA SER A 213 4.14 -15.71 -4.51
C SER A 213 2.91 -16.35 -5.15
N CYS A 214 3.08 -17.04 -6.29
CA CYS A 214 2.05 -17.89 -6.89
C CYS A 214 2.00 -19.34 -6.38
N ASN A 215 2.85 -19.69 -5.42
CA ASN A 215 2.83 -21.00 -4.77
C ASN A 215 2.87 -20.86 -3.24
N PRO A 216 1.79 -21.19 -2.51
CA PRO A 216 0.46 -21.61 -3.01
C PRO A 216 -0.28 -20.47 -3.75
N ASN A 217 -1.18 -20.79 -4.68
CA ASN A 217 -1.89 -19.79 -5.50
C ASN A 217 -2.80 -18.89 -4.63
N PRO A 218 -2.49 -17.60 -4.46
CA PRO A 218 -3.30 -16.67 -3.66
C PRO A 218 -4.43 -16.00 -4.47
N CYS A 219 -4.48 -16.24 -5.78
CA CYS A 219 -5.37 -15.62 -6.76
C CYS A 219 -6.60 -16.45 -7.06
N ALA A 220 -6.54 -17.76 -6.81
CA ALA A 220 -7.77 -18.50 -6.59
C ALA A 220 -8.53 -17.77 -5.46
N PRO A 221 -9.88 -17.66 -5.53
CA PRO A 221 -10.63 -17.27 -4.35
C PRO A 221 -10.16 -18.21 -3.24
N SER A 222 -9.41 -17.67 -2.28
CA SER A 222 -9.23 -18.34 -1.01
C SER A 222 -10.66 -18.56 -0.57
N SER A 223 -11.11 -19.82 -0.64
CA SER A 223 -12.51 -20.18 -0.36
C SER A 223 -12.92 -19.38 0.86
N PRO A 224 -13.83 -18.39 0.72
CA PRO A 224 -14.02 -17.42 1.78
C PRO A 224 -14.34 -18.18 3.06
N GLY A 225 -13.53 -17.94 4.09
CA GLY A 225 -13.73 -18.52 5.41
C GLY A 225 -13.22 -19.94 5.60
N VAL A 226 -12.09 -20.36 5.01
CA VAL A 226 -11.34 -21.51 5.57
C VAL A 226 -10.95 -21.18 7.02
N VAL A 227 -11.66 -21.81 7.93
CA VAL A 227 -11.58 -21.71 9.37
C VAL A 227 -11.03 -23.02 9.92
N ARG A 228 -10.50 -22.98 11.14
CA ARG A 228 -10.30 -24.24 11.88
C ARG A 228 -11.66 -24.74 12.33
N CYS A 229 -11.99 -25.98 12.01
CA CYS A 229 -13.26 -26.60 12.31
C CYS A 229 -13.05 -27.77 13.26
N CYS A 230 -13.70 -27.73 14.41
CA CYS A 230 -13.72 -28.84 15.35
C CYS A 230 -14.89 -29.76 15.02
N LEU A 231 -14.58 -30.96 14.52
CA LEU A 231 -15.56 -31.98 14.18
C LEU A 231 -15.66 -33.03 15.29
N PRO A 232 -16.88 -33.47 15.66
CA PRO A 232 -17.02 -34.62 16.54
C PRO A 232 -16.60 -35.87 15.76
N ASP A 233 -15.77 -36.70 16.39
CA ASP A 233 -15.25 -37.93 15.80
C ASP A 233 -16.39 -38.90 15.48
N ALA A 234 -16.83 -38.93 14.22
CA ALA A 234 -17.94 -39.77 13.77
C ALA A 234 -17.44 -41.20 13.45
N SER A 235 -16.86 -41.88 14.43
CA SER A 235 -16.54 -43.30 14.32
C SER A 235 -17.82 -44.14 14.47
N GLY A 236 -18.61 -44.21 13.39
CA GLY A 236 -19.86 -44.96 13.38
C GLY A 236 -20.49 -45.26 12.02
N GLY A 237 -19.71 -45.35 10.93
CA GLY A 237 -20.26 -45.50 9.58
C GLY A 237 -19.52 -46.44 8.62
N GLY A 238 -18.73 -47.40 9.12
CA GLY A 238 -18.01 -48.36 8.28
C GLY A 238 -18.81 -49.63 7.98
N SER A 239 -19.53 -49.67 6.85
CA SER A 239 -20.01 -50.93 6.28
C SER A 239 -18.86 -51.74 5.66
N GLY A 240 -18.41 -52.77 6.39
CA GLY A 240 -18.04 -54.10 5.90
C GLY A 240 -16.94 -54.26 4.83
N SER A 241 -15.82 -54.88 5.25
CA SER A 241 -15.22 -56.06 4.59
C SER A 241 -14.18 -56.69 5.51
N GLY A 242 -14.47 -57.91 6.01
CA GLY A 242 -13.65 -58.57 7.02
C GLY A 242 -12.31 -59.10 6.52
N ARG A 243 -11.40 -59.35 7.46
CA ARG A 243 -10.52 -60.53 7.58
C ARG A 243 -9.84 -60.51 8.95
N GLY A 244 -9.89 -61.63 9.65
CA GLY A 244 -9.49 -61.77 11.05
C GLY A 244 -7.97 -61.70 11.30
N GLY A 245 -7.64 -61.52 12.58
CA GLY A 245 -6.28 -61.61 13.09
C GLY A 245 -6.25 -61.19 14.56
N SER A 246 -6.16 -62.17 15.46
CA SER A 246 -6.10 -61.99 16.91
C SER A 246 -4.87 -61.17 17.35
N GLY A 247 -5.08 -60.17 18.20
CA GLY A 247 -4.00 -59.41 18.84
C GLY A 247 -4.52 -58.75 20.11
N SER A 248 -4.12 -59.30 21.25
CA SER A 248 -4.43 -58.82 22.60
C SER A 248 -3.89 -57.42 22.83
N GLY A 249 -4.76 -56.48 23.19
CA GLY A 249 -4.41 -55.13 23.62
C GLY A 249 -5.39 -54.68 24.68
N SER A 250 -4.88 -54.50 25.90
CA SER A 250 -5.61 -54.18 27.12
C SER A 250 -6.54 -52.97 26.97
N GLY A 251 -7.78 -53.13 27.43
CA GLY A 251 -8.69 -52.01 27.60
C GLY A 251 -8.22 -51.11 28.74
N SER A 252 -8.02 -49.84 28.40
CA SER A 252 -8.22 -48.71 29.30
C SER A 252 -9.20 -47.81 28.56
N GLY A 253 -10.48 -47.95 28.90
CA GLY A 253 -11.51 -47.08 28.38
C GLY A 253 -11.41 -45.73 29.05
N GLU A 254 -11.02 -44.73 28.27
CA GLU A 254 -11.44 -43.34 28.41
C GLU A 254 -11.68 -42.91 26.97
N THR A 255 -12.88 -43.18 26.43
CA THR A 255 -13.34 -42.53 25.20
C THR A 255 -13.59 -41.08 25.55
N GLU A 256 -12.50 -40.31 25.66
CA GLU A 256 -12.55 -38.87 25.58
C GLU A 256 -13.04 -38.59 24.16
N ASN A 257 -14.17 -37.91 24.01
CA ASN A 257 -14.64 -37.46 22.70
C ASN A 257 -13.64 -36.39 22.22
N GLU A 258 -12.54 -36.83 21.62
CA GLU A 258 -11.54 -35.97 20.99
C GLU A 258 -12.21 -35.31 19.79
N MET A 259 -12.21 -33.97 19.78
CA MET A 259 -12.70 -33.20 18.65
C MET A 259 -11.56 -33.07 17.66
N GLU A 260 -11.73 -33.54 16.42
CA GLU A 260 -10.71 -33.43 15.38
C GLU A 260 -10.73 -32.02 14.78
N CYS A 261 -9.55 -31.41 14.59
CA CYS A 261 -9.42 -30.12 13.92
C CYS A 261 -9.12 -30.31 12.43
N GLU A 262 -10.02 -29.84 11.57
CA GLU A 262 -9.81 -29.73 10.13
C GLU A 262 -9.87 -28.28 9.67
N GLN A 263 -9.08 -27.91 8.66
CA GLN A 263 -9.19 -26.59 8.03
C GLN A 263 -10.22 -26.67 6.89
N LEU A 264 -11.43 -26.18 7.15
CA LEU A 264 -12.60 -26.25 6.25
C LEU A 264 -13.23 -24.88 6.09
N THR A 265 -14.03 -24.66 5.05
CA THR A 265 -14.83 -23.43 4.99
C THR A 265 -15.86 -23.38 6.11
N ALA A 266 -16.23 -22.18 6.59
CA ALA A 266 -17.19 -22.01 7.67
C ALA A 266 -18.53 -22.71 7.35
N ASP A 267 -18.99 -22.60 6.11
CA ASP A 267 -20.21 -23.26 5.64
C ASP A 267 -20.09 -24.79 5.65
N HIS A 268 -18.94 -25.34 5.25
CA HIS A 268 -18.71 -26.79 5.27
C HIS A 268 -18.53 -27.31 6.70
N CYS A 269 -17.89 -26.53 7.57
CA CYS A 269 -17.78 -26.84 8.99
C CYS A 269 -19.16 -26.98 9.63
N MET A 270 -20.06 -26.02 9.40
CA MET A 270 -21.44 -26.09 9.90
C MET A 270 -22.22 -27.24 9.26
N ALA A 271 -22.01 -27.54 7.98
CA ALA A 271 -22.66 -28.66 7.28
C ALA A 271 -22.29 -30.03 7.87
N LEU A 272 -21.07 -30.17 8.41
CA LEU A 272 -20.60 -31.38 9.10
C LEU A 272 -20.91 -31.37 10.61
N HIS A 273 -21.76 -30.45 11.08
CA HIS A 273 -22.07 -30.25 12.51
C HIS A 273 -20.84 -29.90 13.36
N GLY A 274 -19.80 -29.33 12.74
CA GLY A 274 -18.61 -28.85 13.41
C GLY A 274 -18.75 -27.45 13.99
N THR A 275 -17.79 -27.09 14.84
CA THR A 275 -17.67 -25.74 15.42
C THR A 275 -16.55 -24.98 14.74
N SER A 276 -16.87 -23.88 14.07
CA SER A 276 -15.89 -23.01 13.41
C SER A 276 -15.14 -22.13 14.43
N MET A 277 -13.82 -22.04 14.29
CA MET A 277 -12.93 -21.13 15.02
C MET A 277 -12.28 -20.12 14.06
N ASP A 278 -11.58 -19.12 14.58
CA ASP A 278 -10.82 -18.18 13.75
C ASP A 278 -9.76 -18.90 12.90
N ALA A 279 -9.33 -18.26 11.81
CA ALA A 279 -8.26 -18.77 10.94
C ALA A 279 -6.99 -19.14 11.74
N GLY A 280 -6.32 -20.23 11.37
CA GLY A 280 -5.09 -20.71 12.03
C GLY A 280 -4.74 -22.17 11.72
N SER A 281 -3.68 -22.69 12.36
CA SER A 281 -3.22 -24.09 12.23
C SER A 281 -3.98 -25.05 13.16
N CYS A 282 -4.23 -26.28 12.69
CA CYS A 282 -4.75 -27.41 13.48
C CYS A 282 -3.65 -28.23 14.17
N ASP A 283 -2.38 -27.82 14.07
CA ASP A 283 -1.26 -28.43 14.76
C ASP A 283 -0.57 -27.39 15.68
N PRO A 284 -0.56 -27.59 17.02
CA PRO A 284 -1.25 -28.66 17.77
C PRO A 284 -2.78 -28.48 17.75
N ASN A 285 -3.55 -29.58 17.94
CA ASN A 285 -5.01 -29.55 17.89
C ASN A 285 -5.58 -28.53 18.90
N PRO A 286 -6.21 -27.43 18.43
CA PRO A 286 -6.74 -26.38 19.29
C PRO A 286 -8.15 -26.68 19.80
N CYS A 287 -8.78 -27.78 19.36
CA CYS A 287 -10.13 -28.11 19.74
C CYS A 287 -10.20 -28.56 21.20
N PRO A 288 -11.18 -28.05 21.98
CA PRO A 288 -11.37 -28.51 23.34
C PRO A 288 -11.78 -29.97 23.34
N ALA A 289 -11.25 -30.76 24.28
CA ALA A 289 -11.84 -32.05 24.62
C ALA A 289 -13.30 -31.81 25.04
N SER A 290 -14.22 -32.66 24.59
CA SER A 290 -15.62 -32.52 24.95
C SER A 290 -15.80 -32.59 26.48
N PRO A 291 -16.70 -31.77 27.08
CA PRO A 291 -16.99 -31.84 28.50
C PRO A 291 -17.65 -33.16 28.93
#